data_AF-A0A2D4YG60-F1
#
_entry.id   AF-A0A2D4YG60-F1
#
_cell.length_a   1.000
_cell.length_b   1.000
_cell.length_c   1.000
_cell.angle_alpha   90.00
_cell.angle_beta   90.00
_cell.angle_gamma   90.00
#
_symmetry.space_group_name_H-M   'P 1'
#
loop_
_entity.id
_entity.type
_entity.pdbx_description
1 polymer ?
#
loop_
_entity_poly.entity_id
_entity_poly.type
_entity_poly.pdbx_seq_one_letter_code
_entity_poly.pdbx_strand_id
1 'polypeptide(L)' 'MIRQKVITVNIYTGNATENADKAQEVELKEINKYLDQGYTVIDRFTSPTNSAYNINITFVLQKETE' A
#
# COMPACT_ATOMS: atom_id res chain seq x y z
N MET A 1 2.09 -13.75 20.90
CA MET A 1 1.53 -14.35 19.66
C MET A 1 1.75 -13.38 18.50
N ILE A 2 1.89 -13.86 17.25
CA ILE A 2 2.02 -12.95 16.08
C ILE A 2 0.65 -12.72 15.46
N ARG A 3 0.25 -11.45 15.27
CA ARG A 3 -0.96 -11.07 14.54
C ARG A 3 -0.59 -10.50 13.17
N GLN A 4 -1.14 -11.08 12.11
CA GLN A 4 -0.91 -10.64 10.74
C GLN A 4 -2.17 -10.01 10.11
N LYS A 5 -1.93 -9.07 9.18
CA LYS A 5 -2.94 -8.44 8.32
C LYS A 5 -2.40 -8.34 6.90
N VAL A 6 -3.24 -8.62 5.92
CA VAL A 6 -2.93 -8.45 4.50
C VAL A 6 -3.89 -7.42 3.92
N ILE A 7 -3.36 -6.36 3.32
CA ILE A 7 -4.17 -5.23 2.83
C ILE A 7 -3.72 -4.87 1.43
N THR A 8 -4.67 -4.87 0.50
CA THR A 8 -4.44 -4.36 -0.85
C THR A 8 -5.01 -2.95 -0.97
N VAL A 9 -4.17 -2.01 -1.40
CA VAL A 9 -4.58 -0.66 -1.77
C VAL A 9 -4.56 -0.52 -3.30
N ASN A 10 -5.55 0.19 -3.82
CA ASN A 10 -5.65 0.55 -5.23
C ASN A 10 -5.22 2.02 -5.38
N ILE A 11 -4.18 2.27 -6.16
CA ILE A 11 -3.63 3.60 -6.39
C ILE A 11 -3.96 4.02 -7.81
N TYR A 12 -4.74 5.09 -7.97
CA TYR A 12 -5.02 5.68 -9.27
C TYR A 12 -3.83 6.55 -9.73
N THR A 13 -3.25 6.21 -10.88
CA THR A 13 -2.09 6.86 -11.50
C THR A 13 -2.44 7.63 -12.77
N GLY A 14 -3.72 7.74 -13.14
CA GLY A 14 -4.14 8.38 -14.39
C GLY A 14 -3.73 9.84 -14.54
N ASN A 15 -3.54 10.55 -13.42
CA ASN A 15 -3.08 11.94 -13.40
C ASN A 15 -1.55 12.08 -13.43
N ALA A 16 -0.80 10.97 -13.31
CA ALA A 16 0.67 11.01 -13.36
C ALA A 16 1.19 11.39 -14.75
N THR A 17 0.37 11.24 -15.80
CA THR A 17 0.68 11.65 -17.18
C THR A 17 0.83 13.18 -17.33
N GLU A 18 0.18 13.98 -16.48
CA GLU A 18 0.32 15.44 -16.49
C GLU A 18 1.68 15.91 -15.92
N ASN A 19 2.38 15.04 -15.17
CA ASN A 19 3.68 15.31 -14.56
C ASN A 19 4.63 14.13 -14.76
N ALA A 20 4.75 13.63 -16.00
CA ALA A 20 5.48 12.41 -16.33
C ALA A 20 6.94 12.37 -15.81
N ASP A 21 7.55 13.53 -15.54
CA ASP A 21 8.93 13.64 -15.05
C ASP A 21 9.06 13.76 -13.52
N LYS A 22 7.95 13.68 -12.77
CA LYS A 22 7.95 13.81 -11.31
C LYS A 22 7.49 12.53 -10.63
N ALA A 23 8.22 12.12 -9.59
CA ALA A 23 7.72 11.11 -8.66
C ALA A 23 6.46 11.66 -7.96
N GLN A 24 5.35 10.93 -8.06
CA GLN A 24 4.13 11.25 -7.31
C GLN A 24 4.14 10.47 -6.00
N GLU A 25 4.20 11.19 -4.89
CA GLU A 25 4.00 10.61 -3.56
C GLU A 25 2.50 10.42 -3.31
N VAL A 26 2.12 9.23 -2.84
CA VAL A 26 0.74 8.90 -2.49
C VAL A 26 0.70 8.47 -1.04
N GLU A 27 -0.08 9.19 -0.24
CA GLU A 27 -0.30 8.84 1.16
C GLU A 27 -1.29 7.65 1.26
N LEU A 28 -0.83 6.57 1.90
CA LEU A 28 -1.63 5.36 2.10
C LEU A 28 -2.27 5.36 3.49
N LYS A 29 -3.34 6.15 3.67
CA LYS A 29 -4.02 6.37 4.97
C LYS A 29 -4.37 5.08 5.71
N GLU A 30 -4.86 4.06 5.01
CA GLU A 30 -5.20 2.78 5.65
C GLU A 30 -3.96 2.06 6.17
N ILE A 31 -2.82 2.15 5.49
CA ILE A 31 -1.55 1.57 5.95
C ILE A 31 -1.03 2.37 7.16
N ASN A 32 -1.01 3.71 7.07
CA ASN A 32 -0.58 4.59 8.17
C ASN A 32 -1.34 4.29 9.47
N LYS A 33 -2.66 4.12 9.39
CA LYS A 33 -3.50 3.72 10.53
C LYS A 33 -3.02 2.44 11.23
N TYR A 34 -2.54 1.43 10.48
CA TYR A 34 -2.03 0.21 11.09
C TYR A 34 -0.60 0.38 11.62
N LEU A 35 0.22 1.21 10.98
CA LEU A 35 1.52 1.59 11.52
C LEU A 35 1.36 2.28 12.89
N ASP A 36 0.40 3.20 13.02
CA ASP A 36 0.08 3.88 14.28
C ASP A 36 -0.41 2.92 15.37
N GLN A 37 -1.03 1.80 14.97
CA GLN A 37 -1.44 0.73 15.88
C GLN A 37 -0.27 -0.19 16.29
N GLY A 38 0.95 0.06 15.83
CA GLY A 38 2.13 -0.74 16.12
C GLY A 38 2.29 -1.97 15.22
N TYR A 39 1.66 -2.00 14.04
CA TYR A 39 2.02 -2.97 13.01
C TYR A 39 3.27 -2.51 12.24
N THR A 40 4.03 -3.47 11.73
CA THR A 40 5.17 -3.24 10.84
C THR A 40 4.92 -3.91 9.49
N VAL A 41 5.30 -3.26 8.39
CA VAL A 41 5.30 -3.89 7.06
C VAL A 41 6.43 -4.90 7.00
N ILE A 42 6.12 -6.16 6.71
CA ILE A 42 7.10 -7.24 6.56
C ILE A 42 7.28 -7.69 5.11
N ASP A 43 6.28 -7.43 4.26
CA ASP A 43 6.36 -7.73 2.83
C ASP A 43 5.42 -6.80 2.03
N ARG A 44 5.73 -6.62 0.75
CA ARG A 44 4.93 -5.84 -0.20
C ARG A 44 5.07 -6.42 -1.60
N PHE A 45 3.93 -6.68 -2.25
CA PHE A 45 3.88 -7.11 -3.64
C PHE A 45 2.86 -6.34 -4.45
N THR A 46 3.15 -6.14 -5.72
CA THR A 46 2.22 -5.54 -6.69
C THR A 46 1.40 -6.64 -7.35
N SER A 47 0.10 -6.41 -7.53
CA SER A 47 -0.78 -7.33 -8.24
C SER A 47 -1.14 -6.77 -9.61
N PRO A 48 -1.30 -7.63 -10.64
CA PRO A 48 -1.78 -7.20 -11.93
C PRO A 48 -3.18 -6.60 -11.82
N THR A 49 -3.49 -5.70 -12.74
CA THR A 49 -4.72 -4.94 -12.80
C THR A 49 -5.08 -4.75 -14.27
N ASN A 50 -6.36 -4.89 -14.60
CA ASN A 50 -6.86 -4.71 -15.96
C ASN A 50 -7.01 -3.23 -16.32
N SER A 51 -6.76 -2.31 -15.37
CA SER A 51 -6.81 -0.87 -15.59
C SER A 51 -5.44 -0.34 -15.97
N ALA A 52 -5.37 0.46 -17.04
CA ALA A 52 -4.16 1.18 -17.46
C ALA A 52 -3.71 2.25 -16.46
N TYR A 53 -4.59 2.64 -15.54
CA TYR A 53 -4.39 3.79 -14.64
C TYR A 53 -4.49 3.42 -13.16
N ASN A 54 -4.55 2.14 -12.81
CA ASN A 54 -4.51 1.73 -11.42
C ASN A 54 -3.32 0.84 -11.17
N ILE A 55 -2.74 0.93 -9.98
CA ILE A 55 -1.76 -0.02 -9.48
C ILE A 55 -2.30 -0.61 -8.18
N ASN A 56 -2.29 -1.94 -8.08
CA ASN A 56 -2.61 -2.63 -6.84
C ASN A 56 -1.32 -2.92 -6.09
N ILE A 57 -1.22 -2.45 -4.85
CA ILE A 57 -0.12 -2.77 -3.94
C ILE A 57 -0.71 -3.49 -2.73
N THR A 58 -0.22 -4.69 -2.47
CA THR A 58 -0.59 -5.47 -1.30
C THR A 58 0.52 -5.43 -0.26
N PHE A 59 0.16 -5.14 0.99
CA PHE A 59 1.03 -5.06 2.14
C PHE A 59 0.74 -6.20 3.09
N VAL A 60 1.79 -6.86 3.57
CA VAL A 60 1.72 -7.78 4.70
C VAL A 60 2.21 -7.05 5.93
N LEU A 61 1.33 -6.91 6.91
CA LEU A 61 1.55 -6.21 8.17
C LEU A 61 1.59 -7.22 9.31
N GLN A 62 2.52 -7.03 10.24
CA GLN A 62 2.69 -7.88 11.41
C GLN A 62 2.73 -7.04 12.68
N LYS A 63 2.13 -7.54 13.76
CA LYS A 63 2.25 -6.97 15.10
C LYS A 63 2.48 -8.09 16.11
N GLU A 64 3.44 -7.89 17.01
CA GLU A 64 3.59 -8.74 18.19
C GLU A 64 2.45 -8.43 19.17
N THR A 65 1.77 -9.47 19.63
CA THR A 65 0.82 -9.38 20.74
C THR A 65 1.40 -10.09 21.94
N GLU A 66 1.35 -9.43 23.10
CA GLU A 66 1.62 -10.06 24.39
C GLU A 66 0.66 -11.22 24.65
#